data_AF-A0A0P6Y3H0-F1
#
_entry.id   AF-A0A0P6Y3H0-F1
#
_cell.length_a   1.000
_cell.length_b   1.000
_cell.length_c   1.000
_cell.angle_alpha   90.00
_cell.angle_beta   90.00
_cell.angle_gamma   90.00
#
_symmetry.space_group_name_H-M   'P 1'
#
loop_
_entity.id
_entity.type
_entity.pdbx_description
1 polymer ?
#
loop_
_entity_poly.entity_id
_entity_poly.type
_entity_poly.pdbx_seq_one_letter_code
_entity_poly.pdbx_strand_id
1 'polypeptide(L)' 'MKQIHISINGTRYQVAEHSNLAAVLMHNAIVNRRSVSGEPRMAVCGMGSCGECRVTINQQAHQLACLQQCSEGMEVQCEP' A
#
# COMPACT_ATOMS: atom_id res chain seq x y z
N MET A 1 -4.45 -17.46 -11.75
CA MET A 1 -3.71 -16.74 -10.70
C MET A 1 -4.43 -16.98 -9.38
N LYS A 2 -3.73 -17.34 -8.31
CA LYS A 2 -4.33 -17.54 -6.99
C LYS A 2 -4.78 -16.19 -6.42
N GLN A 3 -5.96 -16.15 -5.81
CA GLN A 3 -6.47 -14.97 -5.12
C GLN A 3 -6.16 -15.09 -3.63
N ILE A 4 -5.77 -13.98 -3.02
CA ILE A 4 -5.50 -13.85 -1.60
C ILE A 4 -6.30 -12.69 -1.02
N HIS A 5 -6.46 -12.67 0.30
CA HIS A 5 -7.07 -11.53 0.99
C HIS A 5 -6.03 -10.72 1.75
N ILE A 6 -6.16 -9.41 1.61
CA ILE A 6 -5.42 -8.42 2.41
C ILE A 6 -6.42 -7.45 3.04
N SER A 7 -6.01 -6.79 4.10
CA SER A 7 -6.81 -5.74 4.76
C SER A 7 -6.12 -4.40 4.58
N ILE A 8 -6.82 -3.41 4.03
CA ILE A 8 -6.32 -2.03 3.91
C ILE A 8 -7.26 -1.11 4.70
N ASN A 9 -6.74 -0.42 5.71
CA ASN A 9 -7.52 0.44 6.61
C ASN A 9 -8.74 -0.28 7.22
N GLY A 10 -8.57 -1.56 7.58
CA GLY A 10 -9.63 -2.42 8.12
C GLY A 10 -10.64 -2.93 7.08
N THR A 11 -10.55 -2.52 5.82
CA THR A 11 -11.39 -3.04 4.73
C THR A 11 -10.70 -4.20 4.03
N ARG A 12 -11.41 -5.30 3.78
CA ARG A 12 -10.86 -6.50 3.14
C ARG A 12 -10.90 -6.38 1.61
N TYR A 13 -9.78 -6.68 0.96
CA TYR A 13 -9.63 -6.69 -0.49
C TYR A 13 -9.18 -8.07 -0.97
N GLN A 14 -9.74 -8.51 -2.09
CA GLN A 14 -9.29 -9.70 -2.81
C GLN A 14 -8.34 -9.26 -3.93
N VAL A 15 -7.13 -9.81 -3.94
CA VAL A 15 -6.09 -9.47 -4.91
C VAL A 15 -5.40 -10.72 -5.43
N ALA A 16 -4.79 -10.64 -6.62
CA ALA A 16 -3.94 -11.72 -7.08
C ALA A 16 -2.70 -11.85 -6.17
N GLU A 17 -2.34 -13.08 -5.83
CA GLU A 17 -1.13 -13.38 -5.06
C GLU A 17 0.10 -12.73 -5.72
N HIS A 18 1.00 -12.18 -4.90
CA HIS A 18 2.20 -11.47 -5.33
C HIS A 18 1.98 -10.17 -6.12
N SER A 19 0.74 -9.65 -6.17
CA SER A 19 0.49 -8.30 -6.70
C SER A 19 1.36 -7.27 -6.00
N ASN A 20 1.85 -6.27 -6.74
CA ASN A 20 2.57 -5.16 -6.14
C ASN A 20 1.61 -4.31 -5.28
N LEU A 21 1.95 -4.07 -4.02
CA LEU A 21 1.04 -3.38 -3.08
C LEU A 21 0.75 -1.95 -3.55
N ALA A 22 1.73 -1.20 -4.05
CA ALA A 22 1.47 0.13 -4.59
C ALA A 22 0.49 0.10 -5.78
N ALA A 23 0.57 -0.90 -6.65
CA ALA A 23 -0.39 -1.04 -7.75
C ALA A 23 -1.81 -1.30 -7.25
N VAL A 24 -1.97 -2.12 -6.20
CA VAL A 24 -3.27 -2.35 -5.55
C VAL A 24 -3.82 -1.06 -4.94
N LEU A 25 -3.00 -0.31 -4.20
CA LEU A 25 -3.42 0.96 -3.59
C LEU A 25 -3.82 1.99 -4.66
N MET A 26 -3.03 2.12 -5.73
CA MET A 26 -3.35 3.00 -6.86
C MET A 26 -4.65 2.60 -7.57
N HIS A 27 -4.85 1.30 -7.83
CA HIS A 27 -6.06 0.79 -8.48
C HIS A 27 -7.33 1.13 -7.69
N ASN A 28 -7.23 1.15 -6.36
CA ASN A 28 -8.32 1.49 -5.46
C ASN A 28 -8.36 2.98 -5.07
N ALA A 29 -7.54 3.83 -5.72
CA ALA A 29 -7.42 5.27 -5.42
C ALA A 29 -7.16 5.58 -3.94
N ILE A 30 -6.39 4.71 -3.26
CA ILE A 30 -6.07 4.85 -1.85
C ILE A 30 -4.86 5.78 -1.70
N VAL A 31 -5.05 6.84 -0.92
CA VAL A 31 -3.96 7.74 -0.49
C VAL A 31 -3.08 6.99 0.50
N ASN A 32 -1.78 6.99 0.28
CA ASN A 32 -0.84 6.24 1.12
C ASN A 32 -0.48 7.03 2.38
N ARG A 33 -0.34 8.35 2.22
CA ARG A 33 0.04 9.32 3.25
C ARG A 33 -0.26 10.74 2.82
N ARG A 34 -0.09 11.70 3.73
CA ARG A 34 -0.12 13.14 3.41
C ARG A 34 1.25 13.80 3.59
N SER A 35 1.49 14.87 2.83
CA SER A 35 2.61 15.78 3.09
C SER A 35 2.38 16.57 4.38
N VAL A 36 3.42 17.29 4.82
CA VAL A 36 3.30 18.25 5.94
C VAL A 36 2.30 19.37 5.67
N SER A 37 2.02 19.67 4.39
CA SER A 37 1.01 20.62 3.94
C SER A 37 -0.38 19.98 3.71
N GLY A 38 -0.55 18.68 3.97
CA GLY A 38 -1.82 17.96 3.84
C GLY A 38 -2.13 17.40 2.45
N GLU A 39 -1.24 17.58 1.48
CA GLU A 39 -1.44 17.09 0.13
C GLU A 39 -1.39 15.56 0.09
N PRO A 40 -2.32 14.89 -0.61
CA PRO A 40 -2.33 13.44 -0.73
C PRO A 40 -1.11 12.95 -1.52
N ARG A 41 -0.48 11.90 -1.03
CA ARG A 41 0.68 11.27 -1.66
C ARG A 41 0.37 9.81 -2.00
N MET A 42 0.79 9.42 -3.19
CA MET A 42 0.60 8.09 -3.77
C MET A 42 1.91 7.59 -4.37
N ALA A 43 1.95 6.35 -4.85
CA ALA A 43 3.11 5.85 -5.55
C ALA A 43 3.36 6.63 -6.85
N VAL A 44 4.60 7.08 -7.03
CA VAL A 44 5.04 7.85 -8.21
C VAL A 44 6.15 7.10 -8.95
N CYS A 45 7.27 6.84 -8.28
CA CYS A 45 8.46 6.29 -8.95
C CYS A 45 8.45 4.76 -9.15
N GLY A 46 7.66 4.01 -8.38
CA GLY A 46 7.68 2.53 -8.38
C GLY A 46 8.99 1.87 -7.89
N MET A 47 10.05 2.65 -7.62
CA MET A 47 11.41 2.15 -7.33
C MET A 47 11.87 2.37 -5.88
N GLY A 48 11.05 3.04 -5.06
CA GLY A 48 11.37 3.34 -3.66
C GLY A 48 12.18 4.63 -3.42
N SER A 49 12.64 5.32 -4.46
CA SER A 49 13.45 6.54 -4.32
C SER A 49 12.67 7.76 -3.78
N CYS A 50 11.41 7.92 -4.18
CA CYS A 50 10.61 9.09 -3.78
C CYS A 50 10.05 9.02 -2.35
N GLY A 51 9.87 7.82 -1.79
CA GLY A 51 9.26 7.65 -0.46
C GLY A 51 7.77 8.03 -0.35
N GLU A 52 7.09 8.35 -1.44
CA GLU A 52 5.69 8.82 -1.39
C GLU A 52 4.66 7.71 -1.12
N CYS A 53 5.05 6.45 -1.28
CA CYS A 53 4.22 5.28 -1.03
C CYS A 53 4.46 4.61 0.34
N ARG A 54 4.94 5.39 1.32
CA ARG A 54 5.10 4.88 2.69
C ARG A 54 3.74 4.55 3.30
N VAL A 55 3.64 3.36 3.86
CA VAL A 55 2.49 2.84 4.60
C VAL A 55 2.99 2.03 5.80
N THR A 56 2.08 1.63 6.68
CA THR A 56 2.36 0.66 7.73
C THR A 56 1.88 -0.71 7.28
N ILE A 57 2.74 -1.73 7.34
CA ILE A 57 2.40 -3.10 6.96
C ILE A 57 2.66 -4.00 8.15
N ASN A 58 1.67 -4.78 8.59
CA ASN A 58 1.79 -5.70 9.72
C ASN A 58 2.47 -5.03 10.94
N GLN A 59 1.97 -3.85 11.33
CA GLN A 59 2.50 -3.01 12.43
C GLN A 59 3.88 -2.39 12.21
N GLN A 60 4.55 -2.66 11.08
CA GLN A 60 5.84 -2.04 10.74
C GLN A 60 5.60 -0.77 9.93
N ALA A 61 5.96 0.38 10.52
CA ALA A 61 5.79 1.68 9.88
C ALA A 61 6.79 1.94 8.75
N HIS A 62 6.48 2.94 7.92
CA HIS A 62 7.34 3.50 6.87
C HIS A 62 7.81 2.49 5.80
N GLN A 63 7.06 1.41 5.60
CA GLN A 63 7.32 0.44 4.54
C GLN A 63 6.93 1.04 3.18
N LEU A 64 7.74 0.79 2.16
CA LEU A 64 7.50 1.30 0.81
C LEU A 64 6.60 0.33 0.05
N ALA A 65 5.33 0.69 -0.16
CA ALA A 65 4.37 -0.19 -0.84
C ALA A 65 4.85 -0.64 -2.24
N CYS A 66 5.63 0.18 -2.95
CA CYS A 66 6.14 -0.19 -4.27
C CYS A 66 7.20 -1.31 -4.25
N LEU A 67 7.81 -1.57 -3.10
CA LEU A 67 8.78 -2.66 -2.91
C LEU A 67 8.17 -3.89 -2.23
N GLN A 68 6.84 -3.91 -2.03
CA GLN A 68 6.14 -4.95 -1.29
C GLN A 68 5.19 -5.72 -2.20
N GLN A 69 5.17 -7.03 -2.03
CA GLN A 69 4.24 -7.93 -2.70
C GLN A 69 3.14 -8.34 -1.72
N CYS A 70 1.88 -8.34 -2.17
CA CYS A 70 0.76 -8.78 -1.37
C CYS A 70 0.91 -10.27 -1.01
N SER A 71 0.71 -10.58 0.27
CA SER A 71 0.66 -11.92 0.84
C SER A 71 -0.65 -12.13 1.61
N GLU A 72 -1.11 -13.38 1.71
CA GLU A 72 -2.35 -13.70 2.42
C GLU A 72 -2.31 -13.18 3.87
N GLY A 73 -3.38 -12.52 4.28
CA GLY A 73 -3.51 -11.96 5.63
C GLY A 73 -2.70 -10.69 5.88
N MET A 74 -2.06 -10.10 4.85
CA MET A 74 -1.35 -8.84 4.99
C MET A 74 -2.30 -7.72 5.46
N GLU A 75 -1.89 -7.01 6.51
CA GLU A 75 -2.58 -5.83 7.03
C GLU A 75 -1.82 -4.55 6.67
N VAL A 76 -2.51 -3.61 6.03
CA VAL A 76 -1.96 -2.34 5.57
C VAL A 76 -2.76 -1.21 6.19
N GLN A 77 -2.06 -0.25 6.78
CA GLN A 77 -2.62 1.00 7.25
C GLN A 77 -1.96 2.13 6.47
N CYS A 78 -2.76 2.89 5.75
CA CYS A 78 -2.35 4.12 5.11
C CYS A 78 -2.62 5.28 6.07
N GLU A 79 -1.71 6.25 6.12
CA GLU A 79 -1.95 7.45 6.92
C GLU A 79 -3.10 8.25 6.28
N PRO A 80 -4.11 8.69 7.06
CA PRO A 80 -5.26 9.43 6.55
C PRO A 80 -4.91 10.81 5.99
#